data_AF-A0A7V6DFW0-F1
#
_entry.id   AF-A0A7V6DFW0-F1
#
_cell.length_a   1.000
_cell.length_b   1.000
_cell.length_c   1.000
_cell.angle_alpha   90.00
_cell.angle_beta   90.00
_cell.angle_gamma   90.00
#
_symmetry.space_group_name_H-M   'P 1'
#
loop_
_entity.id
_entity.type
_entity.pdbx_description
1 polymer ?
#
loop_
_entity_poly.entity_id
_entity_poly.type
_entity_poly.pdbx_seq_one_letter_code
_entity_poly.pdbx_strand_id
1 'polypeptide(L)'
;MEAYKVPKQRARVTVAWPVGEPESGSVFLSACADRHQGAETVHDLFSRAEPFLPAILERRGFLLLRKDRLAWVRVEEPEAAEWHYLEQRAGAPRAVIRCRFADGSALEGEVWALTPPGEQRVVDVINRAEGFLHLQGDDGLYLINLRQVTAVEVVEEHRGEP
;
A
#
# COMPACT_ATOMS: atom_id res chain seq x y z
N MET A 1 -25.95 25.65 11.79
CA MET A 1 -24.79 24.97 12.39
C MET A 1 -24.26 23.97 11.36
N GLU A 2 -23.47 24.43 10.40
CA GLU A 2 -22.70 23.57 9.49
C GLU A 2 -21.33 23.33 10.13
N ALA A 3 -21.30 22.45 11.13
CA ALA A 3 -20.12 22.21 11.95
C ALA A 3 -19.20 21.17 11.27
N TYR A 4 -17.99 21.61 10.89
CA TYR A 4 -16.78 20.80 10.67
C TYR A 4 -16.91 19.58 9.76
N LYS A 5 -17.18 19.78 8.46
CA LYS A 5 -16.92 18.74 7.46
C LYS A 5 -15.44 18.80 7.08
N VAL A 6 -14.61 17.94 7.67
CA VAL A 6 -13.21 17.80 7.26
C VAL A 6 -13.20 17.41 5.78
N PRO A 7 -12.59 18.21 4.88
CA PRO A 7 -12.52 17.87 3.47
C PRO A 7 -11.76 16.55 3.32
N LYS A 8 -12.41 15.56 2.71
CA LYS A 8 -11.78 14.28 2.39
C LYS A 8 -11.41 14.27 0.92
N GLN A 9 -10.15 13.97 0.63
CA GLN A 9 -9.69 13.74 -0.74
C GLN A 9 -10.12 12.34 -1.17
N ARG A 10 -10.60 12.19 -2.40
CA ARG A 10 -10.94 10.90 -2.97
C ARG A 10 -9.72 10.34 -3.69
N ALA A 11 -9.30 9.13 -3.33
CA ALA A 11 -8.23 8.42 -4.02
C ALA A 11 -8.80 7.23 -4.79
N ARG A 12 -8.44 7.12 -6.07
CA ARG A 12 -8.83 6.00 -6.94
C ARG A 12 -7.93 4.81 -6.65
N VAL A 13 -8.56 3.66 -6.41
CA VAL A 13 -7.86 2.42 -6.10
C VAL A 13 -8.52 1.26 -6.81
N THR A 14 -7.74 0.23 -7.09
CA THR A 14 -8.23 -1.09 -7.49
C THR A 14 -7.91 -2.08 -6.38
N VAL A 15 -8.92 -2.75 -5.84
CA VAL A 15 -8.77 -3.69 -4.72
C VAL A 15 -8.93 -5.11 -5.22
N ALA A 16 -8.10 -6.02 -4.70
CA ALA A 16 -8.22 -7.44 -4.99
C ALA A 16 -8.40 -8.25 -3.72
N TRP A 17 -9.16 -9.34 -3.86
CA TRP A 17 -9.31 -10.38 -2.86
C TRP A 17 -8.53 -11.62 -3.31
N PRO A 18 -8.23 -12.56 -2.40
CA PRO A 18 -7.64 -13.85 -2.76
C PRO A 18 -8.47 -14.66 -3.77
N VAL A 19 -9.77 -14.36 -3.90
CA VAL A 19 -10.67 -15.01 -4.85
C VAL A 19 -11.58 -13.97 -5.48
N GLY A 20 -11.70 -14.04 -6.80
CA GLY A 20 -12.55 -13.15 -7.60
C GLY A 20 -11.76 -12.09 -8.34
N GLU A 21 -12.45 -11.37 -9.22
CA GLU A 21 -11.83 -10.32 -10.03
C GLU A 21 -11.56 -9.06 -9.20
N PRO A 22 -10.42 -8.38 -9.42
CA PRO A 22 -10.15 -7.07 -8.87
C PRO A 22 -11.27 -6.07 -9.22
N GLU A 23 -11.50 -5.11 -8.34
CA GLU A 23 -12.55 -4.13 -8.49
C GLU A 23 -12.02 -2.71 -8.25
N SER A 24 -12.21 -1.84 -9.24
CA SER A 24 -11.88 -0.43 -9.13
C SER A 24 -12.92 0.33 -8.31
N GLY A 25 -12.48 1.41 -7.66
CA GLY A 25 -13.30 2.16 -6.74
C GLY A 25 -12.61 3.41 -6.21
N SER A 26 -13.01 3.82 -5.02
CA SER A 26 -12.46 4.98 -4.35
C SER A 26 -12.50 4.83 -2.84
N VAL A 27 -11.43 5.31 -2.21
CA VAL A 27 -11.33 5.51 -0.75
C VAL A 27 -11.20 7.00 -0.43
N PHE A 28 -11.34 7.35 0.85
CA PHE A 28 -11.41 8.73 1.30
C PHE A 28 -10.30 9.03 2.29
N LEU A 29 -9.37 9.87 1.86
CA LEU A 29 -8.20 10.29 2.62
C LEU A 29 -8.50 11.56 3.40
N SER A 30 -7.95 11.65 4.61
CA SER A 30 -8.03 12.83 5.46
C SER A 30 -7.01 13.89 5.05
N ALA A 31 -7.34 15.17 5.21
CA ALA A 31 -6.40 16.26 4.91
C ALA A 31 -5.16 16.31 5.82
N CYS A 32 -5.18 15.59 6.95
CA CYS A 32 -4.07 15.46 7.88
C CYS A 32 -3.82 13.97 8.16
N ALA A 33 -2.59 13.52 7.99
CA ALA A 33 -2.12 12.21 8.44
C ALA A 33 -1.85 12.21 9.96
N ASP A 34 -1.98 11.04 10.60
CA ASP A 34 -1.68 10.89 12.03
C ASP A 34 -0.18 10.72 12.31
N ARG A 35 0.59 10.24 11.32
CA ARG A 35 1.98 9.76 11.50
C ARG A 35 3.04 10.65 10.86
N HIS A 36 2.65 11.60 10.01
CA HIS A 36 3.56 12.52 9.35
C HIS A 36 2.86 13.84 9.05
N GLN A 37 3.63 14.85 8.65
CA GLN A 37 3.05 16.12 8.20
C GLN A 37 2.41 15.93 6.82
N GLY A 38 1.31 16.65 6.54
CA GLY A 38 0.63 16.62 5.24
C GLY A 38 -0.60 15.71 5.19
N ALA A 39 -1.10 15.51 3.98
CA ALA A 39 -2.31 14.72 3.73
C ALA A 39 -2.08 13.23 3.96
N GLU A 40 -3.11 12.56 4.48
CA GLU A 40 -3.12 11.11 4.65
C GLU A 40 -2.91 10.39 3.32
N THR A 41 -2.09 9.35 3.32
CA THR A 41 -1.87 8.46 2.15
C THR A 41 -2.83 7.26 2.16
N VAL A 42 -2.93 6.54 1.04
CA VAL A 42 -3.69 5.28 1.02
C VAL A 42 -3.05 4.27 1.98
N HIS A 43 -1.72 4.22 2.08
CA HIS A 43 -1.01 3.38 3.03
C HIS A 43 -1.36 3.68 4.48
N ASP A 44 -1.41 4.96 4.87
CA ASP A 44 -1.86 5.34 6.22
C ASP A 44 -3.25 4.81 6.51
N LEU A 45 -4.20 5.06 5.60
CA LEU A 45 -5.59 4.64 5.74
C LEU A 45 -5.71 3.11 5.90
N PHE A 46 -4.96 2.35 5.10
CA PHE A 46 -4.94 0.89 5.15
C PHE A 46 -4.15 0.35 6.35
N SER A 47 -3.21 1.12 6.90
CA SER A 47 -2.42 0.75 8.08
C SER A 47 -3.08 1.11 9.41
N ARG A 48 -4.22 1.82 9.41
CA ARG A 48 -4.98 2.12 10.65
C ARG A 48 -5.39 0.86 11.43
N ALA A 49 -5.63 1.00 12.73
CA ALA A 49 -6.02 -0.12 13.59
C ALA A 49 -7.43 -0.66 13.30
N GLU A 50 -8.34 0.18 12.79
CA GLU A 50 -9.70 -0.24 12.48
C GLU A 50 -9.72 -1.30 11.36
N PRO A 51 -10.44 -2.42 11.52
CA PRO A 51 -10.42 -3.52 10.54
C PRO A 51 -11.22 -3.22 9.26
N PHE A 52 -12.14 -2.26 9.31
CA PHE A 52 -13.01 -1.88 8.21
C PHE A 52 -12.78 -0.42 7.78
N LEU A 53 -12.84 -0.15 6.48
CA LEU A 53 -12.79 1.21 5.91
C LEU A 53 -13.95 1.47 4.94
N PRO A 54 -14.49 2.69 4.88
CA PRO A 54 -15.50 3.06 3.90
C PRO A 54 -14.89 3.20 2.50
N ALA A 55 -15.52 2.58 1.51
CA ALA A 55 -15.14 2.68 0.10
C ALA A 55 -16.39 2.76 -0.79
N ILE A 56 -16.20 3.29 -2.00
CA ILE A 56 -17.18 3.19 -3.08
C ILE A 56 -16.53 2.38 -4.19
N LEU A 57 -17.02 1.18 -4.44
CA LEU A 57 -16.56 0.36 -5.56
C LEU A 57 -17.51 0.53 -6.75
N GLU A 58 -16.99 0.38 -7.96
CA GLU A 58 -17.75 0.65 -9.19
C GLU A 58 -18.94 -0.29 -9.38
N ARG A 59 -18.79 -1.58 -9.03
CA ARG A 59 -19.87 -2.56 -9.20
C ARG A 59 -20.75 -2.69 -7.96
N ARG A 60 -20.20 -2.45 -6.76
CA ARG A 60 -20.89 -2.68 -5.49
C ARG A 60 -21.41 -1.41 -4.80
N GLY A 61 -21.03 -0.23 -5.26
CA GLY A 61 -21.39 1.04 -4.63
C GLY A 61 -20.70 1.23 -3.27
N PHE A 62 -21.36 1.90 -2.34
CA PHE A 62 -20.82 2.18 -1.00
C PHE A 62 -20.82 0.93 -0.11
N LEU A 63 -19.68 0.63 0.51
CA LEU A 63 -19.54 -0.45 1.48
C LEU A 63 -18.39 -0.23 2.46
N LEU A 64 -18.31 -1.10 3.47
CA LEU A 64 -17.18 -1.19 4.38
C LEU A 64 -16.27 -2.35 3.95
N LEU A 65 -15.05 -2.03 3.51
CA LEU A 65 -14.03 -3.00 3.13
C LEU A 65 -13.28 -3.52 4.35
N ARG A 66 -13.21 -4.83 4.50
CA ARG A 66 -12.39 -5.48 5.52
C ARG A 66 -10.95 -5.63 5.03
N LYS A 67 -10.03 -4.87 5.59
CA LYS A 67 -8.65 -4.72 5.07
C LYS A 67 -7.86 -6.03 5.08
N ASP A 68 -7.97 -6.79 6.16
CA ASP A 68 -7.24 -8.04 6.33
C ASP A 68 -7.63 -9.13 5.30
N ARG A 69 -8.74 -8.96 4.57
CA ARG A 69 -9.22 -9.87 3.52
C ARG A 69 -8.80 -9.50 2.11
N LEU A 70 -8.15 -8.35 1.94
CA LEU A 70 -7.64 -7.94 0.63
C LEU A 70 -6.28 -8.58 0.39
N ALA A 71 -6.01 -9.05 -0.83
CA ALA A 71 -4.70 -9.52 -1.23
C ALA A 71 -3.76 -8.35 -1.50
N TRP A 72 -4.24 -7.37 -2.26
CA TRP A 72 -3.51 -6.15 -2.59
C TRP A 72 -4.45 -5.01 -2.93
N VAL A 73 -3.91 -3.80 -2.93
CA VAL A 73 -4.57 -2.57 -3.37
C VAL A 73 -3.64 -1.86 -4.34
N ARG A 74 -4.08 -1.62 -5.57
CA ARG A 74 -3.34 -0.77 -6.52
C ARG A 74 -3.82 0.66 -6.41
N VAL A 75 -2.87 1.60 -6.34
CA VAL A 75 -3.14 3.03 -6.29
C VAL A 75 -3.03 3.57 -7.71
N GLU A 76 -4.12 4.15 -8.23
CA GLU A 76 -4.19 4.58 -9.64
C GLU A 76 -3.46 5.92 -9.88
N GLU A 77 -3.40 6.79 -8.86
CA GLU A 77 -2.72 8.10 -8.91
C GLU A 77 -1.71 8.22 -7.75
N PRO A 78 -0.61 7.44 -7.78
CA PRO A 78 0.30 7.32 -6.63
C PRO A 78 1.01 8.63 -6.27
N GLU A 79 1.26 9.52 -7.23
CA GLU A 79 1.91 10.82 -6.98
C GLU A 79 1.07 11.70 -6.06
N ALA A 80 -0.26 11.60 -6.14
CA ALA A 80 -1.18 12.36 -5.29
C ALA A 80 -1.54 11.61 -4.00
N ALA A 81 -1.63 10.29 -4.06
CA ALA A 81 -2.20 9.47 -2.99
C ALA A 81 -1.17 8.75 -2.11
N GLU A 82 0.09 8.66 -2.56
CA GLU A 82 1.23 8.03 -1.89
C GLU A 82 2.47 8.95 -1.89
N TRP A 83 2.25 10.26 -1.97
CA TRP A 83 3.29 11.30 -2.08
C TRP A 83 4.41 11.12 -1.04
N HIS A 84 4.05 10.84 0.22
CA HIS A 84 4.99 10.75 1.33
C HIS A 84 5.97 9.59 1.18
N TYR A 85 5.48 8.46 0.68
CA TYR A 85 6.30 7.30 0.39
C TYR A 85 7.22 7.55 -0.81
N LEU A 86 6.71 8.20 -1.86
CA LEU A 86 7.50 8.51 -3.06
C LEU A 86 8.66 9.46 -2.77
N GLU A 87 8.46 10.47 -1.93
CA GLU A 87 9.51 11.41 -1.52
C GLU A 87 10.65 10.72 -0.75
N GLN A 88 10.33 9.72 0.08
CA GLN A 88 11.32 9.01 0.89
C GLN A 88 12.17 8.02 0.10
N ARG A 89 11.71 7.55 -1.06
CA ARG A 89 12.42 6.56 -1.89
C ARG A 89 13.74 7.08 -2.46
N ALA A 90 13.89 8.39 -2.59
CA ALA A 90 15.06 8.99 -3.23
C ALA A 90 16.35 8.61 -2.49
N GLY A 91 17.23 7.86 -3.16
CA GLY A 91 18.50 7.37 -2.58
C GLY A 91 18.37 6.18 -1.62
N ALA A 92 17.15 5.67 -1.38
CA ALA A 92 16.96 4.50 -0.53
C ALA A 92 17.36 3.20 -1.27
N PRO A 93 18.00 2.23 -0.57
CA PRO A 93 18.26 0.90 -1.13
C PRO A 93 16.96 0.25 -1.61
N ARG A 94 17.05 -0.56 -2.67
CA ARG A 94 15.89 -1.24 -3.25
C ARG A 94 16.16 -2.70 -3.55
N ALA A 95 15.11 -3.51 -3.62
CA ALA A 95 15.19 -4.87 -4.13
C ALA A 95 13.98 -5.23 -4.94
N VAL A 96 14.16 -6.14 -5.89
CA VAL A 96 13.10 -6.82 -6.59
C VAL A 96 12.68 -8.02 -5.75
N ILE A 97 11.40 -8.06 -5.38
CA ILE A 97 10.82 -9.19 -4.64
C ILE A 97 9.63 -9.76 -5.40
N ARG A 98 9.33 -11.03 -5.13
CA ARG A 98 8.13 -11.70 -5.58
C ARG A 98 7.31 -12.17 -4.38
N CYS A 99 6.12 -11.61 -4.22
CA CYS A 99 5.15 -11.99 -3.21
C CYS A 99 4.22 -13.07 -3.77
N ARG A 100 4.18 -14.26 -3.16
CA ARG A 100 3.25 -15.33 -3.51
C ARG A 100 2.02 -15.29 -2.62
N PHE A 101 0.86 -15.51 -3.21
CA PHE A 101 -0.42 -15.59 -2.50
C PHE A 101 -0.89 -17.06 -2.38
N ALA A 102 -1.89 -17.30 -1.53
CA ALA A 102 -2.40 -18.64 -1.26
C ALA A 102 -3.10 -19.31 -2.46
N ASP A 103 -3.59 -18.52 -3.41
CA ASP A 103 -4.21 -19.00 -4.65
C ASP A 103 -3.16 -19.40 -5.72
N GLY A 104 -1.87 -19.28 -5.41
CA GLY A 104 -0.76 -19.57 -6.32
C GLY A 104 -0.39 -18.39 -7.23
N SER A 105 -1.15 -17.29 -7.20
CA SER A 105 -0.76 -16.06 -7.89
C SER A 105 0.48 -15.44 -7.24
N ALA A 106 1.17 -14.58 -7.99
CA ALA A 106 2.32 -13.85 -7.50
C ALA A 106 2.32 -12.43 -8.06
N LEU A 107 2.83 -11.49 -7.26
CA LEU A 107 3.11 -10.13 -7.70
C LEU A 107 4.58 -9.84 -7.47
N GLU A 108 5.25 -9.39 -8.54
CA GLU A 108 6.67 -9.05 -8.54
C GLU A 108 6.83 -7.55 -8.70
N GLY A 109 7.82 -6.99 -8.02
CA GLY A 109 8.10 -5.57 -8.10
C GLY A 109 9.22 -5.14 -7.17
N GLU A 110 9.48 -3.84 -7.18
CA GLU A 110 10.52 -3.23 -6.37
C GLU A 110 9.97 -2.78 -5.01
N VAL A 111 10.79 -2.93 -3.98
CA VAL A 111 10.57 -2.39 -2.63
C VAL A 111 11.76 -1.56 -2.20
N TRP A 112 11.51 -0.53 -1.40
CA TRP A 112 12.54 0.38 -0.89
C TRP A 112 12.69 0.24 0.62
N ALA A 113 13.94 0.21 1.08
CA ALA A 113 14.27 0.21 2.50
C ALA A 113 14.36 1.65 3.02
N LEU A 114 13.21 2.17 3.47
CA LEU A 114 13.09 3.55 3.97
C LEU A 114 13.55 3.72 5.44
N THR A 115 14.20 2.71 6.02
CA THR A 115 14.73 2.74 7.40
C THR A 115 16.08 3.46 7.49
N PRO A 116 16.45 4.00 8.68
CA PRO A 116 17.70 4.72 8.87
C PRO A 116 18.95 3.93 8.43
N PRO A 117 20.03 4.62 7.99
CA PRO A 117 21.26 3.98 7.54
C PRO A 117 21.86 3.07 8.62
N GLY A 118 22.04 1.79 8.31
CA GLY A 118 22.57 0.78 9.23
C GLY A 118 21.79 -0.54 9.24
N GLU A 119 20.53 -0.52 8.80
CA GLU A 119 19.59 -1.66 8.80
C GLU A 119 18.92 -1.82 7.42
N GLN A 120 19.73 -2.02 6.38
CA GLN A 120 19.30 -1.94 4.97
C GLN A 120 18.95 -3.30 4.34
N ARG A 121 18.56 -4.30 5.13
CA ARG A 121 18.15 -5.59 4.55
C ARG A 121 16.68 -5.53 4.19
N VAL A 122 16.36 -5.89 2.96
CA VAL A 122 14.97 -5.98 2.47
C VAL A 122 14.13 -6.94 3.32
N VAL A 123 14.77 -7.98 3.87
CA VAL A 123 14.15 -8.90 4.84
C VAL A 123 13.66 -8.17 6.09
N ASP A 124 14.37 -7.14 6.57
CA ASP A 124 13.94 -6.39 7.76
C ASP A 124 12.74 -5.50 7.44
N VAL A 125 12.69 -4.92 6.23
CA VAL A 125 11.53 -4.15 5.74
C VAL A 125 10.29 -5.02 5.69
N ILE A 126 10.40 -6.22 5.12
CA ILE A 126 9.27 -7.17 5.02
C ILE A 126 8.78 -7.60 6.40
N ASN A 127 9.70 -7.94 7.31
CA ASN A 127 9.33 -8.42 8.65
C ASN A 127 8.80 -7.32 9.57
N ARG A 128 9.19 -6.06 9.35
CA ARG A 128 8.70 -4.91 10.13
C ARG A 128 7.44 -4.28 9.55
N ALA A 129 7.14 -4.53 8.28
CA ALA A 129 5.92 -4.03 7.66
C ALA A 129 4.69 -4.63 8.34
N GLU A 130 3.93 -3.77 9.02
CA GLU A 130 2.68 -4.19 9.66
C GLU A 130 1.53 -4.10 8.66
N GLY A 131 1.04 -5.25 8.21
CA GLY A 131 -0.15 -5.35 7.37
C GLY A 131 0.15 -5.13 5.89
N PHE A 132 0.42 -3.89 5.47
CA PHE A 132 0.59 -3.54 4.05
C PHE A 132 2.02 -3.09 3.73
N LEU A 133 2.58 -3.69 2.66
CA LEU A 133 3.89 -3.36 2.11
C LEU A 133 3.73 -2.69 0.75
N HIS A 134 4.38 -1.55 0.53
CA HIS A 134 4.45 -0.96 -0.80
C HIS A 134 5.30 -1.81 -1.75
N LEU A 135 4.80 -2.04 -2.96
CA LEU A 135 5.48 -2.76 -4.03
C LEU A 135 5.26 -2.01 -5.36
N GLN A 136 6.34 -1.57 -6.00
CA GLN A 136 6.27 -0.97 -7.33
C GLN A 136 6.31 -2.07 -8.39
N GLY A 137 5.16 -2.37 -8.98
CA GLY A 137 5.08 -3.22 -10.16
C GLY A 137 5.30 -2.42 -11.45
N ASP A 138 5.36 -3.14 -12.57
CA ASP A 138 5.49 -2.54 -13.90
C ASP A 138 4.28 -1.68 -14.29
N ASP A 139 3.09 -2.01 -13.78
CA ASP A 139 1.82 -1.35 -14.11
C ASP A 139 1.28 -0.43 -13.01
N GLY A 140 2.03 -0.22 -11.93
CA GLY A 140 1.65 0.75 -10.90
C GLY A 140 2.20 0.46 -9.50
N LEU A 141 1.72 1.27 -8.55
CA LEU A 141 2.06 1.13 -7.14
C LEU A 141 1.02 0.29 -6.41
N TYR A 142 1.48 -0.76 -5.74
CA TYR A 142 0.67 -1.67 -4.96
C TYR A 142 0.94 -1.53 -3.47
N LEU A 143 -0.10 -1.72 -2.67
CA LEU A 143 -0.03 -2.04 -1.25
C LEU A 143 -0.38 -3.53 -1.11
N ILE A 144 0.62 -4.35 -0.85
CA ILE A 144 0.49 -5.81 -0.70
C ILE A 144 0.14 -6.12 0.74
N ASN A 145 -0.97 -6.83 0.97
CA ASN A 145 -1.32 -7.28 2.31
C ASN A 145 -0.49 -8.52 2.67
N LEU A 146 0.51 -8.33 3.52
CA LEU A 146 1.40 -9.41 3.97
C LEU A 146 0.67 -10.51 4.75
N ARG A 147 -0.54 -10.26 5.28
CA ARG A 147 -1.38 -11.30 5.91
C ARG A 147 -1.95 -12.30 4.90
N GLN A 148 -1.97 -11.95 3.62
CA GLN A 148 -2.42 -12.82 2.52
C GLN A 148 -1.25 -13.40 1.71
N VAL A 149 -0.02 -13.02 2.03
CA VAL A 149 1.20 -13.51 1.39
C VAL A 149 1.65 -14.79 2.09
N THR A 150 1.98 -15.82 1.31
CA THR A 150 2.45 -17.12 1.80
C THR A 150 3.98 -17.24 1.76
N ALA A 151 4.62 -16.56 0.82
CA ALA A 151 6.07 -16.51 0.70
C ALA A 151 6.52 -15.21 0.02
N VAL A 152 7.70 -14.73 0.39
CA VAL A 152 8.38 -13.63 -0.30
C VAL A 152 9.74 -14.15 -0.77
N GLU A 153 10.01 -14.03 -2.07
CA GLU A 153 11.28 -14.36 -2.69
C GLU A 153 12.03 -13.06 -3.02
N VAL A 154 13.30 -12.95 -2.64
CA VAL A 154 14.16 -11.86 -3.13
C VAL A 154 14.74 -12.30 -4.46
N VAL A 155 14.38 -11.58 -5.53
CA VAL A 155 14.82 -11.86 -6.90
C VAL A 155 16.15 -11.17 -7.18
N GLU A 156 16.28 -9.92 -6.77
CA GLU A 156 17.49 -9.10 -6.96
C GLU A 156 17.62 -8.04 -5.86
N GLU A 157 18.83 -7.73 -5.39
CA GLU A 157 19.07 -6.73 -4.35
C GLU A 157 20.02 -5.64 -4.86
N HIS A 158 19.59 -4.38 -4.80
CA HIS A 158 20.37 -3.20 -5.17
C HIS A 158 20.66 -2.36 -3.93
N ARG A 159 21.92 -2.38 -3.49
CA ARG A 159 22.39 -1.48 -2.44
C ARG A 159 22.40 -0.06 -2.99
N GLY A 160 21.79 0.89 -2.29
CA GLY A 160 21.75 2.29 -2.70
C GLY A 160 23.16 2.84 -2.95
N GLU A 161 23.31 3.72 -3.94
CA GLU A 161 24.57 4.41 -4.18
C GLU A 161 24.94 5.30 -2.98
N PRO A 162 26.22 5.39 -2.60
CA PRO A 162 26.70 6.16 -1.45
C PRO A 162 26.60 7.68 -1.64
#